data_AF-A0A2T2W0S1-F1
#
_entry.id   AF-A0A2T2W0S1-F1
#
_cell.length_a   1.000
_cell.length_b   1.000
_cell.length_c   1.000
_cell.angle_alpha   90.00
_cell.angle_beta   90.00
_cell.angle_gamma   90.00
#
_symmetry.space_group_name_H-M   'P 1'
#
loop_
_entity.id
_entity.type
_entity.pdbx_description
1 polymer ?
#
loop_
_entity_poly.entity_id
_entity_poly.type
_entity_poly.pdbx_seq_one_letter_code
_entity_poly.pdbx_strand_id
1 'polypeptide(L)'
;MALQETVTANIARWRNQLSQRLATADGLGALLGKDASPDLPSPSVIIEYIVPSNKSWAFRSWHRRIVKSAQRSPGFLRADRYRPLAVQEGCLKWYTVLHFEQPNQLRQWLQSGDRDALLKAGRDIFTSYKFTSFETGLQGWFSDESGEELTGLGPPAWKEILAVVLGLYPIIMVQGFILDRLGVFEDWDPASAMLANNLITTCVFTLVVMPRIVRWLNFWLRPAHRRASVGVEVVGTVVTVLAMATMVYVFNEIA
;
A
#
# COMPACT_ATOMS: atom_id res chain seq x y z
N MET A 1 -27.32 41.41 6.62
CA MET A 1 -26.27 42.23 5.99
C MET A 1 -24.99 42.29 6.82
N ALA A 2 -25.01 42.70 8.09
CA ALA A 2 -23.80 42.87 8.93
C ALA A 2 -22.92 41.60 9.11
N LEU A 3 -23.51 40.39 9.08
CA LEU A 3 -22.79 39.12 9.19
C LEU A 3 -22.05 38.72 7.89
N GLN A 4 -22.53 39.14 6.72
CA GLN A 4 -21.84 38.86 5.46
C GLN A 4 -20.61 39.76 5.29
N GLU A 5 -20.70 41.03 5.72
CA GLU A 5 -19.57 41.98 5.66
C GLU A 5 -18.42 41.60 6.61
N THR A 6 -18.74 41.04 7.78
CA THR A 6 -17.71 40.59 8.74
C THR A 6 -16.95 39.36 8.24
N VAL A 7 -17.64 38.45 7.53
CA VAL A 7 -17.00 37.26 6.93
C VAL A 7 -16.09 37.65 5.76
N THR A 8 -16.54 38.51 4.84
CA THR A 8 -15.71 38.97 3.71
C THR A 8 -14.51 39.79 4.17
N ALA A 9 -14.68 40.63 5.20
CA ALA A 9 -13.56 41.38 5.79
C ALA A 9 -12.52 40.46 6.44
N ASN A 10 -12.94 39.40 7.11
CA ASN A 10 -12.02 38.43 7.71
C ASN A 10 -11.27 37.60 6.65
N ILE A 11 -11.94 37.20 5.57
CA ILE A 11 -11.32 36.44 4.47
C ILE A 11 -10.25 37.30 3.77
N ALA A 12 -10.54 38.59 3.51
CA ALA A 12 -9.57 39.50 2.91
C ALA A 12 -8.34 39.70 3.80
N ARG A 13 -8.54 39.80 5.12
CA ARG A 13 -7.47 39.95 6.11
C ARG A 13 -6.58 38.70 6.19
N TRP A 14 -7.18 37.51 6.17
CA TRP A 14 -6.48 36.23 6.14
C TRP A 14 -5.65 36.07 4.87
N ARG A 15 -6.20 36.43 3.70
CA ARG A 15 -5.49 36.37 2.41
C ARG A 15 -4.24 37.25 2.41
N ASN A 16 -4.33 38.47 2.95
CA ASN A 16 -3.21 39.40 3.00
C ASN A 16 -2.14 38.98 4.03
N GLN A 17 -2.53 38.38 5.14
CA GLN A 17 -1.58 37.80 6.10
C GLN A 17 -0.83 36.59 5.52
N LEU A 18 -1.52 35.75 4.74
CA LEU A 18 -0.92 34.62 4.05
C LEU A 18 0.05 35.06 2.96
N SER A 19 -0.29 36.05 2.15
CA SER A 19 0.62 36.56 1.11
C SER A 19 1.88 37.20 1.72
N GLN A 20 1.76 37.94 2.83
CA GLN A 20 2.92 38.48 3.54
C GLN A 20 3.81 37.39 4.15
N ARG A 21 3.22 36.31 4.68
CA ARG A 21 3.98 35.17 5.23
C ARG A 21 4.67 34.34 4.15
N LEU A 22 4.09 34.24 2.97
CA LEU A 22 4.70 33.58 1.82
C LEU A 22 5.85 34.43 1.24
N ALA A 23 5.70 35.76 1.21
CA ALA A 23 6.76 36.67 0.77
C ALA A 23 7.97 36.71 1.72
N THR A 24 7.77 36.51 3.03
CA THR A 24 8.88 36.39 4.00
C THR A 24 9.52 34.99 4.02
N ALA A 25 8.84 33.97 3.50
CA ALA A 25 9.36 32.60 3.39
C ALA A 25 10.42 32.44 2.29
N ASP A 26 10.50 33.34 1.30
CA ASP A 26 11.60 33.40 0.33
C ASP A 26 12.99 33.58 0.99
N GLY A 27 13.03 34.11 2.23
CA GLY A 27 14.26 34.23 3.02
C GLY A 27 14.78 32.91 3.61
N LEU A 28 13.97 31.86 3.73
CA LEU A 28 14.40 30.54 4.23
C LEU A 28 15.23 29.76 3.20
N GLY A 29 15.08 30.07 1.92
CA GLY A 29 15.90 29.49 0.84
C GLY A 29 17.38 29.91 0.92
N ALA A 30 17.68 31.07 1.53
CA ALA A 30 19.05 31.54 1.72
C ALA A 30 19.75 30.89 2.94
N LEU A 31 18.99 30.35 3.91
CA LEU A 31 19.49 29.72 5.13
C LEU A 31 19.68 28.20 5.02
N LEU A 32 19.13 27.56 4.00
CA LEU A 32 19.11 26.10 3.84
C LEU A 32 20.13 25.53 2.85
N GLY A 33 21.07 26.34 2.37
CA GLY A 33 22.10 25.84 1.46
C GLY A 33 21.53 25.54 0.07
N LYS A 34 22.13 26.19 -0.92
CA LYS A 34 21.89 25.99 -2.34
C LYS A 34 22.20 24.53 -2.69
N ASP A 35 21.19 23.65 -2.68
CA ASP A 35 21.11 22.36 -3.40
C ASP A 35 19.76 21.61 -3.24
N ALA A 36 18.83 22.05 -2.39
CA ALA A 36 17.48 21.47 -2.34
C ALA A 36 16.54 22.20 -3.32
N SER A 37 16.50 21.75 -4.57
CA SER A 37 15.36 22.06 -5.45
C SER A 37 14.08 21.48 -4.80
N PRO A 38 12.95 22.21 -4.80
CA PRO A 38 11.73 21.74 -4.14
C PRO A 38 11.27 20.41 -4.77
N ASP A 39 11.17 19.38 -3.92
CA ASP A 39 10.68 18.03 -4.25
C ASP A 39 9.24 18.09 -4.80
N LEU A 40 9.10 18.30 -6.11
CA LEU A 40 7.96 17.76 -6.84
C LEU A 40 8.01 16.23 -6.69
N PRO A 41 6.89 15.53 -6.48
CA PRO A 41 6.88 14.07 -6.38
C PRO A 41 7.35 13.49 -7.73
N SER A 42 8.64 13.20 -7.83
CA SER A 42 9.20 12.57 -9.02
C SER A 42 8.61 11.16 -9.16
N PRO A 43 8.20 10.75 -10.37
CA PRO A 43 7.81 9.36 -10.65
C PRO A 43 8.87 8.39 -10.12
N SER A 44 8.47 7.60 -9.13
CA SER A 44 9.40 6.80 -8.34
C SER A 44 8.97 5.35 -8.35
N VAL A 45 9.94 4.45 -8.38
CA VAL A 45 9.69 3.02 -8.34
C VAL A 45 10.44 2.38 -7.19
N ILE A 46 9.66 1.74 -6.31
CA ILE A 46 10.20 0.96 -5.20
C ILE A 46 10.25 -0.50 -5.63
N ILE A 47 11.40 -1.05 -5.36
CA ILE A 47 11.78 -2.36 -5.79
C ILE A 47 12.26 -3.13 -4.55
N GLU A 48 11.57 -4.21 -4.21
CA GLU A 48 11.92 -5.08 -3.08
C GLU A 48 12.48 -6.41 -3.57
N TYR A 49 13.61 -6.85 -2.99
CA TYR A 49 14.18 -8.18 -3.24
C TYR A 49 14.33 -8.96 -1.94
N ILE A 50 13.95 -10.24 -1.95
CA ILE A 50 14.29 -11.18 -0.86
C ILE A 50 15.43 -12.06 -1.34
N VAL A 51 16.56 -11.98 -0.65
CA VAL A 51 17.83 -12.58 -1.06
C VAL A 51 18.36 -13.48 0.05
N PRO A 52 18.69 -14.75 -0.24
CA PRO A 52 19.42 -15.61 0.69
C PRO A 52 20.75 -14.98 1.11
N SER A 53 21.11 -15.03 2.40
CA SER A 53 22.30 -14.38 2.96
C SER A 53 23.60 -14.86 2.28
N ASN A 54 23.65 -16.12 1.86
CA ASN A 54 24.77 -16.72 1.11
C ASN A 54 24.92 -16.19 -0.33
N LYS A 55 23.90 -15.54 -0.90
CA LYS A 55 23.91 -14.95 -2.25
C LYS A 55 24.05 -13.43 -2.25
N SER A 56 24.28 -12.81 -1.10
CA SER A 56 24.39 -11.35 -0.94
C SER A 56 25.41 -10.70 -1.87
N TRP A 57 26.56 -11.34 -2.11
CA TRP A 57 27.58 -10.78 -3.00
C TRP A 57 27.17 -10.85 -4.48
N ALA A 58 26.63 -11.98 -4.91
CA ALA A 58 26.08 -12.15 -6.26
C ALA A 58 24.97 -11.12 -6.51
N PHE A 59 24.09 -10.91 -5.52
CA PHE A 59 23.05 -9.89 -5.56
C PHE A 59 23.61 -8.48 -5.70
N ARG A 60 24.61 -8.08 -4.90
CA ARG A 60 25.24 -6.75 -5.02
C ARG A 60 25.87 -6.53 -6.39
N SER A 61 26.47 -7.56 -6.98
CA SER A 61 27.07 -7.48 -8.31
C SER A 61 26.01 -7.29 -9.39
N TRP A 62 24.97 -8.11 -9.35
CA TRP A 62 23.83 -8.05 -10.24
C TRP A 62 23.05 -6.73 -10.11
N HIS A 63 22.78 -6.29 -8.88
CA HIS A 63 22.05 -5.06 -8.57
C HIS A 63 22.76 -3.82 -9.13
N ARG A 64 24.09 -3.75 -9.05
CA ARG A 64 24.88 -2.70 -9.70
C ARG A 64 24.65 -2.64 -11.21
N ARG A 65 24.45 -3.78 -11.88
CA ARG A 65 24.17 -3.83 -13.32
C ARG A 65 22.77 -3.30 -13.63
N ILE A 66 21.76 -3.64 -12.81
CA ILE A 66 20.41 -3.06 -12.93
C ILE A 66 20.42 -1.55 -12.75
N VAL A 67 21.06 -1.05 -11.69
CA VAL A 67 21.12 0.41 -11.44
C VAL A 67 21.86 1.11 -12.57
N LYS A 68 22.94 0.52 -13.09
CA LYS A 68 23.68 1.08 -14.23
C LYS A 68 22.87 1.08 -15.53
N SER A 69 21.99 0.11 -15.74
CA SER A 69 21.03 0.11 -16.86
C SER A 69 20.00 1.24 -16.67
N ALA A 70 19.43 1.39 -15.48
CA ALA A 70 18.52 2.50 -15.17
C ALA A 70 19.15 3.87 -15.39
N GLN A 71 20.41 4.06 -14.95
CA GLN A 71 21.18 5.28 -15.14
C GLN A 71 21.40 5.68 -16.61
N ARG A 72 21.33 4.72 -17.54
CA ARG A 72 21.46 4.97 -18.98
C ARG A 72 20.13 5.28 -19.64
N SER A 73 19.02 5.05 -18.95
CA SER A 73 17.70 5.36 -19.46
C SER A 73 17.46 6.87 -19.48
N PRO A 74 16.79 7.40 -20.52
CA PRO A 74 16.33 8.78 -20.52
C PRO A 74 15.50 9.09 -19.27
N GLY A 75 15.68 10.28 -18.71
CA GLY A 75 14.89 10.76 -17.57
C GLY A 75 15.28 10.18 -16.21
N PHE A 76 16.37 9.41 -16.09
CA PHE A 76 16.85 8.96 -14.78
C PHE A 76 17.35 10.13 -13.93
N LEU A 77 16.83 10.26 -12.71
CA LEU A 77 17.26 11.29 -11.77
C LEU A 77 18.24 10.72 -10.75
N ARG A 78 17.82 9.72 -9.98
CA ARG A 78 18.63 9.15 -8.89
C ARG A 78 18.19 7.75 -8.50
N ALA A 79 19.06 7.06 -7.77
CA ALA A 79 18.79 5.75 -7.18
C ALA A 79 19.14 5.76 -5.69
N ASP A 80 18.13 5.62 -4.84
CA ASP A 80 18.32 5.50 -3.40
C ASP A 80 18.55 4.04 -3.02
N ARG A 81 19.60 3.82 -2.22
CA ARG A 81 20.01 2.50 -1.74
C ARG A 81 19.86 2.46 -0.23
N TYR A 82 19.02 1.56 0.24
CA TYR A 82 18.81 1.33 1.67
C TYR A 82 19.62 0.13 2.15
N ARG A 83 19.95 0.12 3.45
CA ARG A 83 20.58 -1.04 4.07
C ARG A 83 19.62 -2.24 4.04
N PRO A 84 20.10 -3.45 3.74
CA PRO A 84 19.25 -4.62 3.78
C PRO A 84 18.74 -4.88 5.21
N LEU A 85 17.47 -5.26 5.33
CA LEU A 85 16.84 -5.62 6.59
C LEU A 85 16.86 -7.15 6.75
N ALA A 86 17.23 -7.64 7.93
CA ALA A 86 17.05 -9.05 8.26
C ALA A 86 15.56 -9.33 8.46
N VAL A 87 15.01 -10.27 7.68
CA VAL A 87 13.58 -10.65 7.78
C VAL A 87 13.41 -11.99 8.44
N GLN A 88 14.30 -12.94 8.16
CA GLN A 88 14.29 -14.28 8.73
C GLN A 88 15.70 -14.87 8.77
N GLU A 89 15.90 -15.93 9.55
CA GLU A 89 17.16 -16.68 9.59
C GLU A 89 17.66 -17.00 8.18
N GLY A 90 18.81 -16.45 7.83
CA GLY A 90 19.45 -16.67 6.53
C GLY A 90 18.90 -15.87 5.35
N CYS A 91 18.00 -14.90 5.54
CA CYS A 91 17.45 -14.07 4.44
C CYS A 91 17.53 -12.56 4.72
N LEU A 92 17.91 -11.81 3.69
CA LEU A 92 18.01 -10.35 3.69
C LEU A 92 17.00 -9.75 2.71
N LYS A 93 16.29 -8.71 3.14
CA LYS A 93 15.40 -7.91 2.31
C LYS A 93 16.11 -6.64 1.86
N TRP A 94 16.21 -6.47 0.55
CA TRP A 94 16.84 -5.31 -0.09
C TRP A 94 15.77 -4.40 -0.69
N TYR A 95 16.01 -3.09 -0.62
CA TYR A 95 15.14 -2.08 -1.18
C TYR A 95 15.92 -1.19 -2.12
N THR A 96 15.31 -0.85 -3.24
CA THR A 96 15.85 0.09 -4.23
C THR A 96 14.75 1.03 -4.64
N VAL A 97 15.03 2.32 -4.62
CA VAL A 97 14.10 3.33 -5.13
C VAL A 97 14.77 4.03 -6.30
N LEU A 98 14.17 3.97 -7.48
CA LEU A 98 14.65 4.67 -8.67
C LEU A 98 13.69 5.81 -8.98
N HIS A 99 14.25 6.99 -9.21
CA HIS A 99 13.49 8.21 -9.48
C HIS A 99 13.71 8.63 -10.93
N PHE A 100 12.62 8.94 -11.61
CA PHE A 100 12.62 9.41 -12.99
C PHE A 100 11.94 10.78 -13.08
N GLU A 101 12.27 11.53 -14.12
CA GLU A 101 11.71 12.86 -14.38
C GLU A 101 10.24 12.76 -14.82
N GLN A 102 9.89 11.78 -15.66
CA GLN A 102 8.54 11.58 -16.16
C GLN A 102 8.06 10.11 -16.08
N PRO A 103 6.75 9.84 -15.87
CA PRO A 103 6.21 8.48 -15.74
C PRO A 103 6.40 7.59 -16.97
N ASN A 104 6.22 8.15 -18.16
CA ASN A 104 6.46 7.50 -19.46
C ASN A 104 7.91 7.01 -19.62
N GLN A 105 8.90 7.77 -19.15
CA GLN A 105 10.31 7.38 -19.18
C GLN A 105 10.59 6.21 -18.20
N LEU A 106 9.97 6.25 -17.02
CA LEU A 106 9.98 5.13 -16.09
C LEU A 106 9.39 3.87 -16.73
N ARG A 107 8.18 3.96 -17.31
CA ARG A 107 7.53 2.82 -18.01
C ARG A 107 8.40 2.26 -19.13
N GLN A 108 9.05 3.12 -19.91
CA GLN A 108 9.94 2.70 -20.98
C GLN A 108 11.14 1.90 -20.46
N TRP A 109 11.74 2.33 -19.35
CA TRP A 109 12.81 1.56 -18.70
C TRP A 109 12.30 0.22 -18.17
N LEU A 110 11.11 0.20 -17.56
CA LEU A 110 10.48 -1.03 -17.05
C LEU A 110 10.29 -2.06 -18.16
N GLN A 111 9.85 -1.61 -19.34
CA GLN A 111 9.60 -2.48 -20.49
C GLN A 111 10.85 -2.70 -21.37
N SER A 112 12.02 -2.20 -20.95
CA SER A 112 13.23 -2.31 -21.75
C SER A 112 13.79 -3.74 -21.80
N GLY A 113 14.26 -4.15 -22.98
CA GLY A 113 14.93 -5.44 -23.17
C GLY A 113 16.21 -5.59 -22.33
N ASP A 114 16.89 -4.48 -22.02
CA ASP A 114 18.05 -4.45 -21.13
C ASP A 114 17.68 -4.90 -19.70
N ARG A 115 16.55 -4.39 -19.18
CA ARG A 115 16.04 -4.80 -17.86
C ARG A 115 15.62 -6.27 -17.89
N ASP A 116 14.89 -6.71 -18.91
CA ASP A 116 14.47 -8.12 -19.04
C ASP A 116 15.67 -9.08 -19.09
N ALA A 117 16.70 -8.76 -19.88
CA ALA A 117 17.92 -9.57 -19.93
C ALA A 117 18.64 -9.64 -18.56
N LEU A 118 18.68 -8.52 -17.83
CA LEU A 118 19.25 -8.48 -16.47
C LEU A 118 18.40 -9.27 -15.47
N LEU A 119 17.07 -9.17 -15.53
CA LEU A 119 16.17 -9.96 -14.68
C LEU A 119 16.33 -11.45 -14.94
N LYS A 120 16.38 -11.87 -16.21
CA LYS A 120 16.64 -13.27 -16.62
C LYS A 120 17.96 -13.80 -16.05
N ALA A 121 19.02 -12.99 -16.09
CA ALA A 121 20.32 -13.34 -15.51
C ALA A 121 20.34 -13.36 -13.97
N GLY A 122 19.36 -12.72 -13.32
CA GLY A 122 19.26 -12.60 -11.88
C GLY A 122 18.34 -13.61 -11.20
N ARG A 123 17.57 -14.41 -11.95
CA ARG A 123 16.53 -15.30 -11.41
C ARG A 123 17.01 -16.26 -10.33
N ASP A 124 18.25 -16.75 -10.44
CA ASP A 124 18.81 -17.67 -9.46
C ASP A 124 19.39 -16.96 -8.22
N ILE A 125 19.42 -15.63 -8.21
CA ILE A 125 20.08 -14.83 -7.17
C ILE A 125 19.11 -14.46 -6.03
N PHE A 126 17.83 -14.24 -6.34
CA PHE A 126 16.79 -13.83 -5.38
C PHE A 126 15.64 -14.83 -5.36
N THR A 127 14.99 -14.98 -4.21
CA THR A 127 13.87 -15.92 -4.01
C THR A 127 12.54 -15.31 -4.48
N SER A 128 12.40 -13.98 -4.37
CA SER A 128 11.25 -13.23 -4.87
C SER A 128 11.56 -11.76 -5.02
N TYR A 129 10.70 -11.09 -5.78
CA TYR A 129 10.79 -9.67 -6.11
C TYR A 129 9.42 -8.99 -6.02
N LYS A 130 9.33 -7.80 -5.42
CA LYS A 130 8.14 -6.93 -5.49
C LYS A 130 8.47 -5.69 -6.29
N PHE A 131 7.58 -5.39 -7.20
CA PHE A 131 7.56 -4.14 -7.93
C PHE A 131 6.45 -3.25 -7.37
N THR A 132 6.74 -1.98 -7.06
CA THR A 132 5.70 -1.01 -6.72
C THR A 132 6.11 0.35 -7.31
N SER A 133 5.56 0.66 -8.48
CA SER A 133 5.66 2.00 -9.07
C SER A 133 4.67 2.94 -8.41
N PHE A 134 5.18 4.01 -7.82
CA PHE A 134 4.36 5.14 -7.39
C PHE A 134 4.43 6.18 -8.51
N GLU A 135 3.44 6.15 -9.41
CA GLU A 135 3.25 7.25 -10.34
C GLU A 135 2.58 8.46 -9.64
N THR A 136 1.84 8.23 -8.54
CA THR A 136 1.41 9.20 -7.53
C THR A 136 0.90 8.42 -6.30
N GLY A 137 0.86 9.04 -5.12
CA GLY A 137 0.56 8.38 -3.83
C GLY A 137 -0.80 7.66 -3.69
N LEU A 138 -1.65 7.67 -4.73
CA LEU A 138 -3.00 7.09 -4.73
C LEU A 138 -3.20 5.88 -5.68
N GLN A 139 -2.21 5.53 -6.52
CA GLN A 139 -2.40 4.56 -7.61
C GLN A 139 -2.36 3.08 -7.22
N GLY A 140 -1.85 2.72 -6.04
CA GLY A 140 -1.82 1.33 -5.57
C GLY A 140 -3.21 0.67 -5.46
N TRP A 141 -4.28 1.46 -5.52
CA TRP A 141 -5.68 1.02 -5.42
C TRP A 141 -6.40 0.96 -6.77
N PHE A 142 -5.84 1.52 -7.84
CA PHE A 142 -6.49 1.68 -9.16
C PHE A 142 -5.66 1.15 -10.35
N SER A 143 -4.56 0.46 -10.08
CA SER A 143 -3.66 -0.04 -11.13
C SER A 143 -4.05 -1.44 -11.57
N ASP A 144 -5.08 -1.56 -12.42
CA ASP A 144 -5.41 -2.81 -13.13
C ASP A 144 -4.96 -2.79 -14.62
N GLU A 145 -4.24 -1.74 -15.06
CA GLU A 145 -3.92 -1.55 -16.49
C GLU A 145 -2.43 -1.32 -16.81
N SER A 146 -1.52 -1.33 -15.82
CA SER A 146 -0.08 -1.12 -16.05
C SER A 146 0.75 -2.37 -15.87
N GLY A 147 0.54 -3.34 -16.77
CA GLY A 147 1.51 -4.36 -17.14
C GLY A 147 1.76 -5.45 -16.09
N GLU A 148 1.37 -6.69 -16.43
CA GLU A 148 1.74 -7.90 -15.71
C GLU A 148 3.26 -7.96 -15.45
N GLU A 149 3.72 -7.66 -14.23
CA GLU A 149 5.00 -8.17 -13.72
C GLU A 149 4.93 -8.46 -12.21
N LEU A 150 4.47 -9.68 -11.91
CA LEU A 150 4.70 -10.50 -10.71
C LEU A 150 4.18 -9.94 -9.37
N THR A 151 2.87 -10.09 -9.18
CA THR A 151 2.13 -10.06 -7.91
C THR A 151 2.53 -11.22 -6.97
N GLY A 152 3.74 -11.17 -6.39
CA GLY A 152 4.32 -12.32 -5.66
C GLY A 152 4.49 -12.21 -4.13
N LEU A 153 4.28 -11.03 -3.54
CA LEU A 153 4.60 -10.76 -2.13
C LEU A 153 3.39 -10.37 -1.25
N GLY A 154 2.18 -10.35 -1.81
CA GLY A 154 0.94 -10.41 -1.03
C GLY A 154 0.52 -11.87 -0.77
N PRO A 155 -0.35 -12.12 0.24
CA PRO A 155 -1.12 -13.36 0.27
C PRO A 155 -1.88 -13.53 -1.06
N PRO A 156 -2.09 -14.76 -1.55
CA PRO A 156 -2.89 -14.97 -2.75
C PRO A 156 -4.30 -14.39 -2.59
N ALA A 157 -4.85 -13.80 -3.65
CA ALA A 157 -6.11 -13.05 -3.63
C ALA A 157 -7.29 -13.82 -3.00
N TRP A 158 -7.37 -15.13 -3.19
CA TRP A 158 -8.42 -15.95 -2.57
C TRP A 158 -8.31 -16.01 -1.03
N LYS A 159 -7.10 -15.98 -0.45
CA LYS A 159 -6.92 -15.91 1.02
C LYS A 159 -7.30 -14.54 1.54
N GLU A 160 -7.02 -13.49 0.78
CA GLU A 160 -7.44 -12.14 1.10
C GLU A 160 -8.97 -12.01 1.09
N ILE A 161 -9.64 -12.52 0.06
CA ILE A 161 -11.11 -12.56 -0.02
C ILE A 161 -11.70 -13.31 1.18
N LEU A 162 -11.18 -14.49 1.53
CA LEU A 162 -11.66 -15.24 2.70
C LEU A 162 -11.44 -14.49 4.01
N ALA A 163 -10.30 -13.81 4.17
CA ALA A 163 -10.02 -13.00 5.34
C ALA A 163 -10.96 -11.79 5.46
N VAL A 164 -11.28 -11.15 4.33
CA VAL A 164 -12.25 -10.05 4.27
C VAL A 164 -13.65 -10.54 4.65
N VAL A 165 -14.12 -11.64 4.05
CA VAL A 165 -15.44 -12.22 4.35
C VAL A 165 -15.55 -12.62 5.83
N LEU A 166 -14.53 -13.30 6.36
CA LEU A 166 -14.46 -13.71 7.76
C LEU A 166 -14.58 -12.51 8.72
N GLY A 167 -14.00 -11.36 8.36
CA GLY A 167 -14.06 -10.16 9.18
C GLY A 167 -15.33 -9.35 9.02
N LEU A 168 -15.83 -9.24 7.79
CA LEU A 168 -16.93 -8.35 7.47
C LEU A 168 -18.28 -8.95 7.88
N TYR A 169 -18.47 -10.27 7.72
CA TYR A 169 -19.71 -10.95 8.07
C TYR A 169 -20.18 -10.68 9.52
N PRO A 170 -19.37 -10.92 10.57
CA PRO A 170 -19.82 -10.68 11.94
C PRO A 170 -20.05 -9.20 12.24
N ILE A 171 -19.33 -8.29 11.59
CA ILE A 171 -19.55 -6.84 11.74
C ILE A 171 -20.94 -6.49 11.24
N ILE A 172 -21.29 -6.91 10.01
CA ILE A 172 -22.59 -6.58 9.41
C ILE A 172 -23.73 -7.12 10.28
N MET A 173 -23.63 -8.36 10.76
CA MET A 173 -24.65 -8.98 11.61
C MET A 173 -24.82 -8.25 12.95
N VAL A 174 -23.71 -8.01 13.67
CA VAL A 174 -23.76 -7.32 14.97
C VAL A 174 -24.21 -5.86 14.81
N GLN A 175 -23.73 -5.19 13.77
CA GLN A 175 -24.10 -3.81 13.49
C GLN A 175 -25.57 -3.69 13.14
N GLY A 176 -26.11 -4.57 12.28
CA GLY A 176 -27.56 -4.62 12.00
C GLY A 176 -28.37 -4.78 13.28
N PHE A 177 -28.04 -5.79 14.10
CA PHE A 177 -28.73 -6.04 15.37
C PHE A 177 -28.69 -4.84 16.33
N ILE A 178 -27.54 -4.18 16.47
CA ILE A 178 -27.37 -3.02 17.35
C ILE A 178 -28.15 -1.80 16.83
N LEU A 179 -28.07 -1.53 15.52
CA LEU A 179 -28.73 -0.37 14.92
C LEU A 179 -30.24 -0.51 14.94
N ASP A 180 -30.76 -1.71 14.62
CA ASP A 180 -32.18 -2.01 14.69
C ASP A 180 -32.69 -1.87 16.13
N ARG A 181 -31.92 -2.34 17.12
CA ARG A 181 -32.32 -2.27 18.54
C ARG A 181 -32.23 -0.86 19.13
N LEU A 182 -31.31 -0.03 18.66
CA LEU A 182 -31.11 1.33 19.15
C LEU A 182 -31.96 2.37 18.39
N GLY A 183 -32.59 2.01 17.26
CA GLY A 183 -33.43 2.91 16.47
C GLY A 183 -32.68 4.13 15.90
N VAL A 184 -31.34 4.07 15.79
CA VAL A 184 -30.46 5.24 15.57
C VAL A 184 -30.72 5.95 14.24
N PHE A 185 -31.33 5.25 13.28
CA PHE A 185 -31.60 5.75 11.92
C PHE A 185 -33.08 5.93 11.60
N GLU A 186 -33.99 5.77 12.56
CA GLU A 186 -35.44 5.90 12.30
C GLU A 186 -35.83 7.33 11.86
N ASP A 187 -35.14 8.34 12.37
CA ASP A 187 -35.39 9.75 12.07
C ASP A 187 -34.63 10.28 10.83
N TRP A 188 -33.79 9.45 10.22
CA TRP A 188 -32.91 9.86 9.12
C TRP A 188 -33.53 9.51 7.76
N ASP A 189 -33.22 10.32 6.75
CA ASP A 189 -33.58 9.99 5.36
C ASP A 189 -32.89 8.67 4.94
N PRO A 190 -33.57 7.73 4.25
CA PRO A 190 -33.03 6.41 3.93
C PRO A 190 -31.66 6.45 3.23
N ALA A 191 -31.41 7.45 2.37
CA ALA A 191 -30.12 7.58 1.69
C ALA A 191 -29.00 7.98 2.66
N SER A 192 -29.28 8.89 3.58
CA SER A 192 -28.31 9.35 4.58
C SER A 192 -27.96 8.27 5.60
N ALA A 193 -28.97 7.49 6.03
CA ALA A 193 -28.79 6.34 6.91
C ALA A 193 -27.93 5.26 6.25
N MET A 194 -28.18 4.94 4.98
CA MET A 194 -27.40 3.95 4.25
C MET A 194 -25.94 4.38 4.07
N LEU A 195 -25.70 5.67 3.74
CA LEU A 195 -24.35 6.23 3.63
C LEU A 195 -23.60 6.14 4.97
N ALA A 196 -24.23 6.61 6.05
CA ALA A 196 -23.62 6.61 7.38
C ALA A 196 -23.32 5.17 7.84
N ASN A 197 -24.27 4.25 7.64
CA ASN A 197 -24.11 2.83 7.95
C ASN A 197 -22.92 2.22 7.19
N ASN A 198 -22.82 2.46 5.89
CA ASN A 198 -21.72 1.96 5.07
C ASN A 198 -20.36 2.56 5.49
N LEU A 199 -20.33 3.86 5.82
CA LEU A 199 -19.12 4.53 6.27
C LEU A 199 -18.65 3.98 7.63
N ILE A 200 -19.58 3.76 8.55
CA ILE A 200 -19.29 3.14 9.86
C ILE A 200 -18.72 1.74 9.65
N THR A 201 -19.40 0.89 8.85
CA THR A 201 -18.94 -0.47 8.55
C THR A 201 -17.53 -0.45 7.98
N THR A 202 -17.27 0.41 7.00
CA THR A 202 -15.97 0.50 6.32
C THR A 202 -14.88 0.98 7.27
N CYS A 203 -15.15 1.98 8.12
CA CYS A 203 -14.21 2.47 9.13
C CYS A 203 -13.89 1.39 10.18
N VAL A 204 -14.90 0.71 10.71
CA VAL A 204 -14.72 -0.37 11.69
C VAL A 204 -13.93 -1.53 11.07
N PHE A 205 -14.30 -1.95 9.86
CA PHE A 205 -13.60 -3.01 9.16
C PHE A 205 -12.12 -2.67 8.93
N THR A 206 -11.84 -1.49 8.40
CA THR A 206 -10.48 -1.06 8.03
C THR A 206 -9.60 -0.82 9.26
N LEU A 207 -10.12 -0.12 10.28
CA LEU A 207 -9.31 0.31 11.42
C LEU A 207 -9.22 -0.72 12.54
N VAL A 208 -10.25 -1.54 12.74
CA VAL A 208 -10.38 -2.42 13.90
C VAL A 208 -10.21 -3.88 13.54
N VAL A 209 -10.85 -4.32 12.45
CA VAL A 209 -10.96 -5.74 12.11
C VAL A 209 -9.81 -6.20 11.24
N MET A 210 -9.47 -5.48 10.19
CA MET A 210 -8.33 -5.82 9.33
C MET A 210 -7.02 -6.00 10.11
N PRO A 211 -6.59 -5.09 11.03
CA PRO A 211 -5.37 -5.33 11.81
C PRO A 211 -5.48 -6.50 12.78
N ARG A 212 -6.68 -6.87 13.24
CA ARG A 212 -6.90 -8.06 14.09
C ARG A 212 -6.82 -9.35 13.29
N ILE A 213 -7.47 -9.41 12.14
CA ILE A 213 -7.48 -10.59 11.25
C ILE A 213 -6.09 -10.85 10.71
N VAL A 214 -5.37 -9.81 10.28
CA VAL A 214 -3.99 -9.97 9.81
C VAL A 214 -3.10 -10.52 10.93
N ARG A 215 -3.28 -10.11 12.19
CA ARG A 215 -2.55 -10.73 13.32
C ARG A 215 -2.89 -12.20 13.50
N TRP A 216 -4.18 -12.55 13.47
CA TRP A 216 -4.63 -13.91 13.74
C TRP A 216 -4.26 -14.87 12.61
N LEU A 217 -4.39 -14.44 11.36
CA LEU A 217 -4.12 -15.25 10.18
C LEU A 217 -2.69 -15.07 9.65
N ASN A 218 -1.81 -14.34 10.34
CA ASN A 218 -0.41 -14.12 9.90
C ASN A 218 0.34 -15.44 9.63
N PHE A 219 0.03 -16.49 10.39
CA PHE A 219 0.67 -17.79 10.20
C PHE A 219 0.28 -18.45 8.85
N TRP A 220 -0.91 -18.13 8.32
CA TRP A 220 -1.52 -18.72 7.12
C TRP A 220 -1.47 -17.80 5.89
N LEU A 221 -1.55 -16.48 6.09
CA LEU A 221 -1.41 -15.42 5.09
C LEU A 221 0.07 -15.22 4.70
N ARG A 222 0.75 -16.30 4.33
CA ARG A 222 2.12 -16.24 3.83
C ARG A 222 2.16 -15.75 2.39
N PRO A 223 3.19 -14.99 1.98
CA PRO A 223 3.26 -14.46 0.63
C PRO A 223 3.45 -15.57 -0.40
N ALA A 224 2.81 -15.47 -1.56
CA ALA A 224 2.68 -16.54 -2.57
C ALA A 224 3.98 -17.25 -2.97
N HIS A 225 5.14 -16.58 -2.91
CA HIS A 225 6.47 -17.19 -3.17
C HIS A 225 6.88 -18.26 -2.14
N ARG A 226 6.23 -18.31 -0.98
CA ARG A 226 6.52 -19.24 0.11
C ARG A 226 5.33 -20.17 0.25
N ARG A 227 5.29 -21.20 -0.59
CA ARG A 227 4.30 -22.29 -0.46
C ARG A 227 4.33 -22.76 0.99
N ALA A 228 3.27 -22.48 1.74
CA ALA A 228 3.15 -22.98 3.10
C ALA A 228 3.16 -24.51 3.03
N SER A 229 3.65 -25.19 4.08
CA SER A 229 3.52 -26.64 4.10
C SER A 229 2.04 -26.98 3.94
N VAL A 230 1.72 -28.00 3.15
CA VAL A 230 0.34 -28.38 2.81
C VAL A 230 -0.54 -28.49 4.07
N GLY A 231 0.03 -28.96 5.19
CA GLY A 231 -0.66 -29.00 6.49
C GLY A 231 -1.10 -27.63 7.03
N VAL A 232 -0.27 -26.59 6.92
CA VAL A 232 -0.63 -25.23 7.36
C VAL A 232 -1.72 -24.65 6.46
N GLU A 233 -1.70 -24.96 5.16
CA GLU A 233 -2.74 -24.52 4.23
C GLU A 233 -4.09 -25.16 4.56
N VAL A 234 -4.12 -26.49 4.74
CA VAL A 234 -5.32 -27.24 5.10
C VAL A 234 -5.86 -26.79 6.46
N VAL A 235 -5.01 -26.66 7.48
CA VAL A 235 -5.43 -26.21 8.82
C VAL A 235 -6.00 -24.81 8.76
N GLY A 236 -5.36 -23.86 8.08
CA GLY A 236 -5.87 -22.50 7.98
C GLY A 236 -7.22 -22.44 7.25
N THR A 237 -7.37 -23.14 6.13
CA THR A 237 -8.64 -23.21 5.40
C THR A 237 -9.75 -23.83 6.26
N VAL A 238 -9.48 -24.97 6.91
CA VAL A 238 -10.46 -25.65 7.77
C VAL A 238 -10.86 -24.77 8.94
N VAL A 239 -9.91 -24.11 9.60
CA VAL A 239 -10.19 -23.18 10.70
C VAL A 239 -11.03 -22.00 10.22
N THR A 240 -10.73 -21.40 9.07
CA THR A 240 -11.52 -20.29 8.51
C THR A 240 -12.94 -20.73 8.17
N VAL A 241 -13.12 -21.89 7.53
CA VAL A 241 -14.45 -22.42 7.18
C VAL A 241 -15.25 -22.79 8.42
N LEU A 242 -14.62 -23.44 9.41
CA LEU A 242 -15.28 -23.76 10.68
C LEU A 242 -15.66 -22.50 11.46
N ALA A 243 -14.80 -21.47 11.47
CA ALA A 243 -15.12 -20.20 12.10
C ALA A 243 -16.32 -19.52 11.43
N MET A 244 -16.37 -19.51 10.10
CA MET A 244 -17.53 -19.00 9.35
C MET A 244 -18.79 -19.81 9.65
N ALA A 245 -18.73 -21.14 9.63
CA ALA A 245 -19.86 -22.00 9.94
C ALA A 245 -20.36 -21.80 11.38
N THR A 246 -19.44 -21.66 12.34
CA THR A 246 -19.77 -21.37 13.74
C THR A 246 -20.44 -20.01 13.88
N MET A 247 -19.94 -18.98 13.18
CA MET A 247 -20.58 -17.66 13.18
C MET A 247 -21.99 -17.72 12.62
N VAL A 248 -22.20 -18.38 11.48
CA VAL A 248 -23.54 -18.56 10.89
C VAL A 248 -24.47 -19.27 11.88
N TYR A 249 -24.01 -20.33 12.52
CA TYR A 249 -24.79 -21.05 13.53
C TYR A 249 -25.18 -20.15 14.69
N VAL A 250 -24.21 -19.42 15.27
CA VAL A 250 -24.45 -18.51 16.40
C VAL A 250 -25.42 -17.39 16.04
N PHE A 251 -25.27 -16.76 14.87
CA PHE A 251 -26.20 -15.69 14.48
C PHE A 251 -27.60 -16.22 14.15
N ASN A 252 -27.73 -17.44 13.63
CA ASN A 252 -29.03 -18.05 13.40
C ASN A 252 -29.78 -18.42 14.70
N GLU A 253 -29.06 -18.62 15.80
CA GLU A 253 -29.65 -18.83 17.14
C GLU A 253 -29.98 -17.51 17.86
N ILE A 254 -29.35 -16.40 17.44
CA ILE A 254 -29.53 -15.06 18.06
C ILE A 254 -30.55 -14.19 17.31
N ALA A 255 -30.66 -14.37 15.99
CA ALA A 255 -31.63 -13.67 15.12
C ALA A 255 -33.04 -14.22 15.29
#